data_AF-A0A522QR80-F1
#
_entry.id   AF-A0A522QR80-F1
#
_cell.length_a   1.000
_cell.length_b   1.000
_cell.length_c   1.000
_cell.angle_alpha   90.00
_cell.angle_beta   90.00
_cell.angle_gamma   90.00
#
_symmetry.space_group_name_H-M   'P 1'
#
loop_
_entity.id
_entity.type
_entity.pdbx_description
1 polymer ?
#
loop_
_entity_poly.entity_id
_entity_poly.type
_entity_poly.pdbx_seq_one_letter_code
_entity_poly.pdbx_strand_id
1 'polypeptide(L)' 'MRDEPIIAPSARKHGIRDEDLLHAYRNAVCEARDDDGVTMLVGADGAGNLLEVGFVVGELGPVIIHARKPARPRFLRG' A
#
# COMPACT_ATOMS: atom_id res chain seq x y z
N MET A 1 5.01 -14.71 -2.53
CA MET A 1 4.96 -13.61 -3.51
C MET A 1 3.52 -13.14 -3.53
N ARG A 2 3.22 -11.86 -3.30
CA ARG A 2 1.84 -11.36 -3.40
C ARG A 2 1.46 -11.29 -4.88
N ASP A 3 0.19 -11.57 -5.22
CA ASP A 3 -0.30 -11.43 -6.59
C ASP A 3 -0.17 -9.98 -7.07
N GLU A 4 -0.09 -9.79 -8.39
CA GLU A 4 -0.01 -8.46 -8.98
C GLU A 4 -1.30 -7.68 -8.67
N PRO A 5 -1.23 -6.54 -7.96
CA PRO A 5 -2.42 -5.82 -7.56
C PRO A 5 -2.96 -4.94 -8.69
N ILE A 6 -4.28 -4.75 -8.71
CA ILE A 6 -4.92 -3.69 -9.50
C ILE A 6 -4.79 -2.37 -8.73
N ILE A 7 -4.37 -1.28 -9.40
CA ILE A 7 -4.26 0.05 -8.78
C ILE A 7 -5.50 0.88 -9.12
N ALA A 8 -6.36 1.10 -8.13
CA ALA A 8 -7.55 1.94 -8.28
C ALA A 8 -7.17 3.42 -8.50
N PRO A 9 -8.01 4.21 -9.19
CA PRO A 9 -7.78 5.66 -9.36
C PRO A 9 -7.58 6.41 -8.03
N SER A 10 -8.26 6.00 -6.97
CA SER A 10 -8.17 6.60 -5.63
C SER A 10 -6.78 6.50 -5.01
N ALA A 11 -6.03 5.43 -5.30
CA ALA A 11 -4.67 5.25 -4.79
C ALA A 11 -3.68 6.30 -5.32
N ARG A 12 -3.98 6.90 -6.47
CA ARG A 12 -3.15 7.94 -7.12
C ARG A 12 -3.44 9.35 -6.61
N LYS A 13 -4.44 9.52 -5.73
CA LYS A 13 -4.90 10.84 -5.24
C LYS A 13 -3.78 11.68 -4.62
N HIS A 14 -2.74 11.05 -4.08
CA HIS A 14 -1.60 11.71 -3.46
C HIS A 14 -0.38 11.85 -4.38
N GLY A 15 -0.52 11.63 -5.69
CA GLY A 15 0.55 11.83 -6.67
C GLY A 15 1.69 10.81 -6.59
N ILE A 16 1.45 9.66 -5.95
CA ILE A 16 2.42 8.57 -5.86
C ILE A 16 2.39 7.80 -7.19
N ARG A 17 3.58 7.52 -7.74
CA ARG A 17 3.72 6.77 -8.99
C ARG A 17 3.34 5.31 -8.79
N ASP A 18 2.76 4.70 -9.82
CA ASP A 18 2.37 3.29 -9.79
C ASP A 18 3.56 2.37 -9.47
N GLU A 19 4.76 2.68 -9.98
CA GLU A 19 6.00 1.95 -9.67
C GLU A 19 6.32 1.95 -8.16
N ASP A 20 6.15 3.09 -7.49
CA ASP A 20 6.41 3.22 -6.05
C ASP A 20 5.34 2.48 -5.23
N LEU A 21 4.08 2.49 -5.70
CA LEU A 21 2.99 1.71 -5.09
C LEU A 21 3.27 0.21 -5.16
N LEU A 22 3.63 -0.28 -6.34
CA LEU A 22 3.97 -1.69 -6.56
C LEU A 22 5.21 -2.08 -5.76
N HIS A 23 6.22 -1.22 -5.71
CA HIS A 23 7.43 -1.46 -4.93
C HIS A 23 7.11 -1.60 -3.43
N ALA A 24 6.34 -0.66 -2.88
CA ALA A 24 5.93 -0.72 -1.47
C ALA A 24 5.04 -1.92 -1.15
N TYR A 25 4.13 -2.29 -2.05
CA TYR A 25 3.26 -3.45 -1.89
C TYR A 25 4.04 -4.77 -1.87
N ARG A 26 5.00 -4.92 -2.79
CA ARG A 26 5.84 -6.12 -2.89
C ARG A 26 6.84 -6.24 -1.75
N ASN A 27 7.39 -5.11 -1.30
CA ASN A 27 8.46 -5.05 -0.29
C ASN A 27 7.96 -4.45 1.04
N ALA A 28 6.72 -4.77 1.43
CA ALA A 28 6.16 -4.30 2.68
C ALA A 28 6.97 -4.83 3.88
N VAL A 29 7.30 -3.94 4.81
CA VAL A 29 8.03 -4.23 6.05
C VAL A 29 7.10 -4.31 7.26
N CYS A 30 5.87 -3.82 7.13
CA CYS A 30 4.83 -3.93 8.14
C CYS A 30 3.48 -4.14 7.47
N GLU A 31 2.63 -4.93 8.12
CA GLU A 31 1.25 -5.19 7.72
C GLU A 31 0.35 -5.02 8.95
N ALA A 32 -0.71 -4.25 8.79
CA ALA A 32 -1.74 -4.04 9.79
C ALA A 32 -3.11 -4.20 9.11
N ARG A 33 -4.00 -4.96 9.71
CA ARG A 33 -5.38 -5.08 9.22
C ARG A 33 -6.24 -4.05 9.93
N ASP A 34 -7.03 -3.29 9.18
CA ASP A 34 -8.07 -2.46 9.79
C ASP A 34 -9.38 -3.25 9.93
N ASP A 35 -10.27 -2.70 10.76
CA ASP A 35 -11.57 -3.31 11.06
C ASP A 35 -12.55 -3.20 9.88
N ASP A 36 -12.26 -2.33 8.90
CA ASP A 36 -13.08 -2.09 7.70
C ASP A 36 -12.79 -3.08 6.55
N GLY A 37 -11.92 -4.06 6.79
CA GLY A 37 -11.56 -5.09 5.82
C GLY A 37 -10.46 -4.68 4.84
N VAL A 38 -9.78 -3.56 5.09
CA VAL A 38 -8.61 -3.11 4.33
C VAL A 38 -7.35 -3.59 5.06
N THR A 39 -6.42 -4.16 4.29
CA THR A 39 -5.08 -4.43 4.78
C THR A 39 -4.18 -3.24 4.45
N MET A 40 -3.61 -2.64 5.49
CA MET A 40 -2.63 -1.58 5.41
C MET A 40 -1.21 -2.16 5.42
N LEU A 41 -0.45 -1.87 4.38
CA LEU A 41 0.97 -2.17 4.28
C LEU A 41 1.78 -0.90 4.48
N VAL A 42 2.95 -1.04 5.09
CA VAL A 42 4.01 -0.03 5.01
C VAL A 42 5.18 -0.61 4.24
N GLY A 43 5.57 0.06 3.17
CA GLY A 43 6.72 -0.31 2.34
C GLY A 43 7.47 0.94 1.87
N ALA A 44 8.68 0.76 1.37
CA ALA A 44 9.47 1.86 0.82
C ALA A 44 9.14 2.12 -0.65
N ASP A 45 9.33 3.35 -1.13
CA ASP A 45 9.44 3.66 -2.56
C ASP A 45 10.83 3.31 -3.10
N GLY A 46 11.06 3.56 -4.40
CA GLY A 46 12.37 3.31 -5.02
C GLY A 46 13.53 4.14 -4.44
N ALA A 47 13.24 5.18 -3.66
CA ALA A 47 14.22 6.03 -2.98
C ALA A 47 14.33 5.74 -1.47
N GLY A 48 13.66 4.72 -0.95
CA GLY A 48 13.73 4.33 0.46
C GLY A 48 12.77 5.08 1.39
N ASN A 49 11.89 5.95 0.89
CA ASN A 49 10.92 6.64 1.72
C ASN A 49 9.74 5.73 2.05
N LEU A 50 9.34 5.65 3.31
CA LEU A 50 8.20 4.85 3.71
C LEU A 50 6.86 5.47 3.28
N LEU A 51 6.04 4.67 2.62
CA LEU A 51 4.64 4.96 2.29
C LEU A 51 3.71 3.89 2.87
N GLU A 52 2.49 4.31 3.17
CA GLU A 52 1.40 3.40 3.50
C GLU A 52 0.61 3.07 2.22
N VAL A 53 0.24 1.80 2.05
CA VAL A 53 -0.54 1.26 0.93
C VAL A 53 -1.70 0.45 1.50
N GLY A 54 -2.93 0.88 1.24
CA GLY A 54 -4.14 0.17 1.63
C GLY A 54 -4.69 -0.63 0.47
N PHE A 55 -4.92 -1.94 0.67
CA PHE A 55 -5.51 -2.81 -0.33
C PHE A 55 -6.64 -3.67 0.24
N VAL A 56 -7.55 -4.07 -0.64
CA VAL A 56 -8.60 -5.06 -0.38
C VAL A 56 -8.41 -6.26 -1.29
N VAL A 57 -8.97 -7.41 -0.94
CA VAL A 57 -8.98 -8.59 -1.81
C VAL A 57 -10.29 -8.61 -2.59
N GLY A 58 -10.23 -8.34 -3.89
CA GLY A 58 -11.37 -8.46 -4.80
C GLY A 58 -11.41 -9.83 -5.47
N GLU A 59 -12.43 -10.07 -6.30
CA GLU A 59 -12.64 -11.33 -7.01
C GLU A 59 -11.48 -11.70 -7.96
N LEU A 60 -10.85 -10.68 -8.57
CA LEU A 60 -9.74 -10.85 -9.51
C LEU A 60 -8.36 -10.78 -8.85
N GLY A 61 -8.30 -10.57 -7.53
CA GLY A 61 -7.07 -10.41 -6.78
C GLY A 61 -7.01 -9.11 -5.97
N PRO A 62 -5.82 -8.75 -5.45
CA PRO A 62 -5.64 -7.56 -4.62
C PRO A 62 -5.92 -6.26 -5.39
N VAL A 63 -6.60 -5.32 -4.74
CA VAL A 63 -6.88 -3.98 -5.28
C VAL A 63 -6.33 -2.93 -4.32
N ILE A 64 -5.31 -2.19 -4.76
CA ILE A 64 -4.79 -1.04 -4.02
C ILE A 64 -5.77 0.12 -4.19
N ILE A 65 -6.38 0.53 -3.08
CA ILE A 65 -7.42 1.56 -3.05
C ILE A 65 -6.95 2.87 -2.42
N HIS A 66 -5.87 2.82 -1.66
CA HIS A 66 -5.32 3.97 -0.95
C HIS A 66 -3.80 3.91 -0.94
N ALA A 67 -3.17 5.07 -1.03
CA ALA A 67 -1.77 5.19 -0.70
C ALA A 67 -1.43 6.60 -0.25
N ARG A 68 -0.43 6.70 0.62
CA ARG A 68 0.00 7.99 1.15
C ARG A 68 1.49 7.97 1.47
N LYS A 69 2.14 9.09 1.17
CA LYS A 69 3.52 9.40 1.56
C LYS A 69 3.53 10.72 2.34
N PRO A 70 4.22 10.81 3.49
CA PRO A 70 4.90 9.72 4.20
C PRO A 70 3.90 8.78 4.92
N ALA A 71 4.36 7.57 5.26
CA ALA A 71 3.63 6.64 6.11
C ALA A 71 3.29 7.27 7.48
N ARG A 72 2.08 7.04 7.99
CA ARG A 72 1.67 7.62 9.28
C ARG A 72 2.37 6.90 10.46
N PRO A 73 2.75 7.62 11.53
CA PRO A 73 3.42 7.02 12.69
C PRO A 73 2.66 5.88 13.39
N ARG A 74 1.35 5.77 13.21
CA ARG A 74 0.55 4.67 13.78
C ARG A 74 0.87 3.30 13.17
N PHE A 75 1.40 3.29 11.94
CA PHE A 75 1.76 2.08 11.20
C PHE A 75 3.28 1.80 11.25
N LEU A 76 4.05 2.62 11.98
CA LEU A 76 5.49 2.46 12.17
C LEU A 76 5.86 1.89 13.54
N ARG A 77 4.85 1.61 14.37
CA ARG A 77 5.00 0.98 15.68
C ARG A 77 4.60 -0.47 15.50
N GLY A 78 5.58 -1.32 15.16
CA GLY A 78 5.40 -2.77 15.16
C GLY A 78 5.11 -3.30 16.55
#